data_AF-I3Y580-F1
#
_entry.id   AF-I3Y580-F1
#
_cell.length_a   1.000
_cell.length_b   1.000
_cell.length_c   1.000
_cell.angle_alpha   90.00
_cell.angle_beta   90.00
_cell.angle_gamma   90.00
#
_symmetry.space_group_name_H-M   'P 1'
#
loop_
_entity.id
_entity.type
_entity.pdbx_description
1 polymer ?
#
loop_
_entity_poly.entity_id
_entity_poly.type
_entity_poly.pdbx_seq_one_letter_code
_entity_poly.pdbx_strand_id
1 'polypeptide(L)' 'MGFSGIGFWELLLILVVVLLLFGSKRLPGIASDLGSAIRDFRRSVSSGGPAGADEAPSGRDQPQDFHTQSDRPT' A
#
# COMPACT_ATOMS: atom_id res chain seq x y z
N MET A 1 31.82 10.92 18.89
CA MET A 1 30.64 11.81 18.84
C MET A 1 29.73 11.37 17.70
N GLY A 2 29.29 10.11 17.76
CA GLY A 2 28.52 9.48 16.69
C GLY A 2 27.02 9.65 16.91
N PHE A 3 26.26 9.48 15.83
CA PHE A 3 24.80 9.57 15.70
C PHE A 3 23.96 8.65 16.62
N SER A 4 24.56 8.06 17.65
CA SER A 4 23.90 7.28 18.71
C SER A 4 23.00 8.11 19.63
N GLY A 5 22.90 9.43 19.40
CA GLY A 5 21.96 10.33 20.07
C GLY A 5 20.69 10.61 19.27
N ILE A 6 20.54 10.12 18.03
CA ILE A 6 19.24 10.18 17.35
C ILE A 6 18.47 8.94 17.79
N GLY A 7 17.94 8.99 19.01
CA GLY A 7 17.07 7.95 19.53
C GLY A 7 15.76 7.91 18.76
N PHE A 8 15.02 6.81 18.92
CA PHE A 8 13.64 6.70 18.43
C PHE A 8 12.78 7.89 18.88
N TRP A 9 13.07 8.45 20.07
CA TRP A 9 12.40 9.61 20.63
C TRP A 9 12.60 10.91 19.84
N GLU A 10 13.81 11.25 19.40
CA GLU A 10 14.02 12.43 18.55
C GLU A 10 13.39 12.27 17.17
N LEU A 11 13.48 11.09 16.56
CA LEU A 11 12.85 10.83 15.26
C LEU A 11 11.33 11.02 15.34
N LEU A 12 10.70 10.58 16.43
CA LEU A 12 9.27 10.75 16.68
C LEU A 12 8.90 12.21 16.94
N LEU A 13 9.74 12.97 17.66
CA LEU A 13 9.54 14.40 17.86
C LEU A 13 9.57 15.17 16.53
N ILE A 14 10.55 14.88 15.67
CA ILE A 14 10.67 15.49 14.34
C ILE A 14 9.46 15.11 13.47
N LEU A 15 9.05 13.84 13.52
CA LEU A 15 7.85 13.35 12.81
C LEU A 15 6.60 14.13 13.23
N VAL A 16 6.40 14.35 14.54
CA VAL A 16 5.28 15.14 15.06
C VAL A 16 5.29 16.58 14.52
N VAL A 17 6.46 17.23 14.51
CA VAL A 17 6.60 18.58 13.94
C VAL A 17 6.24 18.59 12.46
N VAL A 18 6.73 17.63 11.67
CA VAL A 18 6.38 17.50 10.24
C VAL A 18 4.87 17.26 10.06
N LEU A 19 4.24 16.42 10.89
CA LEU A 19 2.79 16.22 10.88
C LEU A 19 2.02 17.49 11.20
N LEU A 20 2.53 18.36 12.07
CA LEU A 20 1.91 19.65 12.40
C LEU A 20 2.03 20.66 11.24
N LEU A 21 3.18 20.72 10.57
CA LEU A 21 3.39 21.63 9.42
C LEU A 21 2.59 21.20 8.19
N PHE A 22 2.68 19.93 7.81
CA PHE A 22 2.06 19.40 6.59
C PHE A 22 0.62 18.91 6.82
N GLY A 23 0.25 18.61 8.06
CA GLY A 23 -1.02 18.02 8.44
C GLY A 23 -1.07 16.51 8.19
N SER A 24 -1.85 15.80 9.02
CA SER A 24 -2.08 14.34 8.91
C SER A 24 -2.81 13.92 7.64
N LYS A 25 -3.39 14.85 6.86
CA LYS A 25 -4.08 14.56 5.60
C LYS A 25 -3.16 14.49 4.37
N ARG A 26 -2.02 15.19 4.39
CA ARG A 26 -1.11 15.28 3.22
C ARG A 26 -0.08 14.16 3.22
N LEU A 27 0.43 13.80 4.40
CA LEU A 27 1.47 12.77 4.58
C LEU A 27 1.07 11.38 4.06
N PRO A 28 -0.12 10.83 4.37
CA PRO A 28 -0.48 9.47 3.94
C PRO A 28 -0.59 9.34 2.42
N GLY A 29 -1.08 10.37 1.72
CA GLY A 29 -1.19 10.36 0.26
C GLY A 29 0.18 10.27 -0.41
N ILE A 30 1.13 11.10 0.02
CA ILE A 30 2.49 11.13 -0.51
C ILE A 30 3.25 9.85 -0.10
N ALA A 31 3.07 9.40 1.15
CA ALA A 31 3.69 8.17 1.64
C ALA A 31 3.17 6.90 0.92
N SER A 32 1.89 6.87 0.52
CA SER A 32 1.32 5.74 -0.24
C SER A 32 1.90 5.69 -1.66
N ASP A 33 2.06 6.83 -2.31
CA ASP A 33 2.61 6.93 -3.67
C ASP A 33 4.10 6.56 -3.68
N LEU A 34 4.89 7.19 -2.80
CA LEU A 34 6.31 6.86 -2.60
C LEU A 34 6.50 5.43 -2.10
N GLY A 35 5.64 4.96 -1.21
CA GLY A 35 5.70 3.62 -0.63
C GLY A 35 5.43 2.52 -1.66
N SER A 36 4.57 2.77 -2.63
CA SER A 36 4.31 1.84 -3.74
C SER A 36 5.52 1.77 -4.68
N ALA A 37 6.07 2.91 -5.07
CA ALA A 37 7.28 2.98 -5.89
C ALA A 37 8.49 2.31 -5.22
N ILE A 38 8.69 2.54 -3.91
CA ILE A 38 9.77 1.92 -3.14
C ILE A 38 9.55 0.40 -3.00
N ARG A 39 8.30 -0.04 -2.86
CA ARG A 39 7.96 -1.48 -2.78
C ARG A 39 8.30 -2.20 -4.08
N ASP A 40 7.96 -1.61 -5.21
CA ASP A 40 8.27 -2.16 -6.53
C ASP A 40 9.76 -2.13 -6.83
N PHE A 41 10.45 -1.05 -6.44
CA PHE A 41 11.92 -0.96 -6.50
C PHE A 41 12.59 -2.03 -5.62
N ARG A 42 12.09 -2.25 -4.40
CA ARG A 42 12.64 -3.29 -3.52
C ARG A 42 12.37 -4.69 -4.07
N ARG A 43 11.24 -4.94 -4.73
CA ARG A 43 10.93 -6.22 -5.37
C ARG A 43 11.86 -6.49 -6.55
N SER A 44 12.09 -5.53 -7.43
CA SER A 44 12.95 -5.69 -8.60
C SER A 44 14.43 -5.83 -8.24
N VAL A 45 14.89 -5.14 -7.18
CA VAL A 45 16.27 -5.24 -6.69
C VAL A 45 16.50 -6.51 -5.87
N SER A 46 15.50 -6.97 -5.10
CA SER A 46 15.63 -8.16 -4.24
C SER A 46 15.38 -9.49 -4.98
N SER A 47 14.68 -9.46 -6.11
CA SER A 47 14.35 -10.64 -6.91
C SER A 47 14.63 -10.31 -8.37
N GLY A 48 15.73 -10.80 -8.93
CA GLY A 48 16.03 -10.68 -10.36
C GLY A 48 15.11 -11.50 -11.28
N GLY A 49 13.78 -11.46 -11.07
CA GLY A 49 12.78 -12.19 -11.85
C GLY A 49 11.35 -11.97 -11.31
N PRO A 50 10.32 -12.12 -12.17
CA PRO A 50 8.95 -11.73 -11.86
C PRO A 50 8.32 -12.75 -10.91
N ALA A 51 8.34 -12.48 -9.60
CA ALA A 51 7.62 -13.29 -8.62
C ALA A 51 7.16 -12.47 -7.42
N GLY A 52 5.84 -12.47 -7.23
CA GLY A 52 5.11 -11.87 -6.11
C GLY A 52 4.84 -10.40 -6.36
N ALA A 53 3.61 -10.00 -6.69
CA ALA A 53 2.62 -9.65 -5.67
C ALA A 53 1.18 -9.70 -6.19
N ASP A 54 0.75 -10.81 -6.79
CA ASP A 54 -0.66 -11.12 -6.80
C ASP A 54 -1.01 -11.64 -5.40
N GLU A 55 -1.77 -10.84 -4.64
CA GLU A 55 -2.98 -11.26 -3.90
C GLU A 55 -3.30 -10.23 -2.81
N ALA A 56 -4.05 -9.17 -3.17
CA ALA A 56 -4.94 -8.52 -2.21
C ALA A 56 -6.32 -9.18 -2.37
N PRO A 57 -6.85 -9.91 -1.37
CA PRO A 57 -8.15 -10.55 -1.49
C PRO A 57 -9.22 -9.50 -1.19
N SER A 58 -9.70 -8.79 -2.20
CA SER A 58 -10.93 -7.98 -2.07
C SER A 58 -11.57 -7.80 -3.43
N GLY A 59 -12.36 -8.81 -3.79
CA GLY A 59 -13.11 -8.86 -5.03
C GLY A 59 -13.94 -10.13 -5.09
N ARG A 60 -14.68 -10.45 -4.02
CA ARG A 60 -15.80 -11.39 -4.08
C ARG A 60 -17.11 -10.62 -3.91
N ASP A 61 -17.32 -9.60 -4.74
CA ASP A 61 -18.66 -9.34 -5.24
C ASP A 61 -18.87 -10.37 -6.35
N GLN A 62 -19.38 -11.54 -5.98
CA GLN A 62 -20.16 -12.34 -6.93
C GLN A 62 -21.53 -11.65 -7.00
N PRO A 63 -21.86 -10.85 -8.03
CA PRO A 63 -23.24 -10.81 -8.45
C PRO A 63 -23.56 -12.24 -8.91
N GLN A 64 -24.35 -12.96 -8.13
CA GLN A 64 -25.02 -14.16 -8.60
C GLN A 64 -25.97 -13.70 -9.71
N ASP A 65 -25.46 -13.65 -10.93
CA ASP A 65 -26.22 -13.58 -12.17
C ASP A 65 -26.86 -14.95 -12.38
N PHE A 66 -27.87 -15.25 -11.56
CA PHE A 66 -28.83 -16.31 -11.84
C PHE A 66 -29.75 -15.83 -12.98
N HIS A 67 -29.18 -15.77 -14.18
CA HIS A 67 -29.89 -15.58 -15.44
C HIS A 67 -29.61 -16.77 -16.35
N THR A 68 -30.29 -17.89 -16.06
CA THR A 68 -30.79 -18.76 -17.13
C THR A 68 -32.30 -18.85 -16.98
N GLN A 69 -32.93 -17.71 -17.25
CA GLN A 69 -34.28 -17.63 -17.77
C GLN A 69 -34.21 -18.04 -19.25
N SER A 70 -35.18 -18.86 -19.70
CA SER A 70 -35.44 -19.19 -21.12
C SER A 70 -34.40 -20.16 -21.73
N ASP A 71 -34.75 -21.33 -22.26
CA ASP A 71 -35.83 -21.59 -23.20
C ASP A 71 -36.31 -23.06 -23.14
N ARG A 72 -37.63 -23.26 -23.11
CA ARG A 72 -38.28 -24.47 -23.63
C ARG A 72 -38.37 -24.31 -25.15
N PRO A 73 -38.29 -25.38 -25.97
CA PRO A 73 -39.54 -26.04 -26.38
C PRO A 73 -39.44 -27.57 -26.65
N THR A 74 -40.63 -28.20 -26.58
CA THR A 74 -41.05 -29.54 -27.04
C THR A 74 -40.40 -30.78 -26.46
#